data_AF-F8MVL5-F1
#
_entry.id   AF-F8MVL5-F1
#
_cell.length_a   1.000
_cell.length_b   1.000
_cell.length_c   1.000
_cell.angle_alpha   90.00
_cell.angle_beta   90.00
_cell.angle_gamma   90.00
#
_symmetry.space_group_name_H-M   'P 1'
#
loop_
_entity.id
_entity.type
_entity.pdbx_description
1 polymer ?
#
loop_
_entity_poly.entity_id
_entity_poly.type
_entity_poly.pdbx_seq_one_letter_code
_entity_poly.pdbx_strand_id
1 'polypeptide(L)'
;MKIICYAIHHRPDMIPFVDVNGKQILQAARTIDKYDLGTAMQLVTDKWLRQQLRAKSVEDLLYMAAAATVLKNYEAFSKLTWLAMIIHEGSYLRFQNNDQLRELFPPGMFFLLLERTFLIRGRLSKACMKQGHWILATAVTPLSIK
;
A
#
# COMPACT_ATOMS: atom_id res chain seq x y z
N MET A 1 22.51 -0.05 -2.94
CA MET A 1 23.63 -1.00 -2.71
C MET A 1 23.84 -1.38 -1.25
N LYS A 2 24.11 -0.46 -0.30
CA LYS A 2 24.49 -0.82 1.08
C LYS A 2 23.56 -1.84 1.77
N ILE A 3 22.24 -1.67 1.62
CA ILE A 3 21.26 -2.61 2.20
C ILE A 3 21.41 -4.03 1.66
N ILE A 4 21.63 -4.17 0.34
CA ILE A 4 21.84 -5.47 -0.31
C ILE A 4 23.14 -6.10 0.21
N CYS A 5 24.22 -5.32 0.32
CA CYS A 5 25.48 -5.81 0.91
C CYS A 5 25.29 -6.28 2.36
N TYR A 6 24.59 -5.50 3.19
CA TYR A 6 24.32 -5.88 4.58
C TYR A 6 23.49 -7.16 4.68
N ALA A 7 22.50 -7.32 3.80
CA ALA A 7 21.69 -8.54 3.77
C ALA A 7 22.51 -9.76 3.34
N ILE A 8 23.31 -9.66 2.27
CA ILE A 8 24.16 -10.76 1.78
C ILE A 8 25.23 -11.13 2.81
N HIS A 9 25.78 -10.15 3.54
CA HIS A 9 26.75 -10.39 4.61
C HIS A 9 26.09 -10.75 5.95
N HIS A 10 24.79 -11.03 6.00
CA HIS A 10 24.04 -11.38 7.22
C HIS A 10 24.22 -10.38 8.37
N ARG A 11 24.20 -9.07 8.04
CA ARG A 11 24.26 -7.93 8.98
C ARG A 11 22.92 -7.19 9.04
N PRO A 12 21.82 -7.83 9.49
CA PRO A 12 20.50 -7.20 9.53
C PRO A 12 20.41 -6.05 10.53
N ASP A 13 21.32 -5.99 11.51
CA ASP A 13 21.52 -4.91 12.47
C ASP A 13 21.84 -3.57 11.79
N MET A 14 22.49 -3.62 10.63
CA MET A 14 22.96 -2.43 9.90
C MET A 14 21.95 -1.91 8.86
N ILE A 15 20.80 -2.57 8.69
CA ILE A 15 19.80 -2.20 7.69
C ILE A 15 18.85 -1.14 8.29
N PRO A 16 18.84 0.10 7.76
CA PRO A 16 18.02 1.18 8.31
C PRO A 16 16.57 1.06 7.82
N PHE A 17 15.80 0.12 8.38
CA PHE A 17 14.42 -0.16 7.94
C PHE A 17 13.43 0.99 8.14
N VAL A 18 13.75 1.99 8.96
CA VAL A 18 12.79 3.03 9.39
C VAL A 18 12.71 4.20 8.40
N ASP A 19 13.79 4.49 7.66
CA ASP A 19 13.91 5.69 6.84
C ASP A 19 13.89 5.44 5.33
N VAL A 20 13.49 4.23 4.91
CA VAL A 20 13.40 3.88 3.48
C VAL A 20 12.02 4.22 2.95
N ASN A 21 11.94 5.09 1.95
CA ASN A 21 10.70 5.39 1.25
C ASN A 21 10.41 4.36 0.15
N GLY A 22 9.16 4.31 -0.32
CA GLY A 22 8.66 3.43 -1.36
C GLY A 22 9.47 3.51 -2.66
N LYS A 23 9.92 4.71 -3.07
CA LYS A 23 10.75 4.85 -4.28
C LYS A 23 12.11 4.15 -4.13
N GLN A 24 12.74 4.27 -2.97
CA GLN A 24 13.98 3.56 -2.65
C GLN A 24 13.75 2.04 -2.56
N ILE A 25 12.60 1.61 -2.00
CA ILE A 25 12.19 0.20 -1.99
C ILE A 25 12.03 -0.33 -3.42
N LEU A 26 11.39 0.43 -4.32
CA LEU A 26 11.24 0.04 -5.73
C LEU A 26 12.59 -0.08 -6.45
N GLN A 27 13.50 0.88 -6.24
CA GLN A 27 14.85 0.80 -6.80
C GLN A 27 15.62 -0.42 -6.28
N ALA A 28 15.49 -0.72 -4.99
CA ALA A 28 16.06 -1.92 -4.41
C ALA A 28 15.44 -3.19 -5.03
N ALA A 29 14.11 -3.27 -5.15
CA ALA A 29 13.41 -4.39 -5.77
C ALA A 29 13.88 -4.65 -7.21
N ARG A 30 14.01 -3.61 -8.04
CA ARG A 30 14.56 -3.73 -9.40
C ARG A 30 15.99 -4.26 -9.39
N THR A 31 16.81 -3.85 -8.43
CA THR A 31 18.18 -4.35 -8.29
C THR A 31 18.19 -5.81 -7.86
N ILE A 32 17.32 -6.19 -6.93
CA ILE A 32 17.17 -7.56 -6.44
C ILE A 32 16.77 -8.49 -7.58
N ASP A 33 15.76 -8.11 -8.36
CA ASP A 33 15.30 -8.84 -9.54
C ASP A 33 16.39 -8.95 -10.62
N LYS A 34 17.07 -7.84 -10.93
CA LYS A 34 18.17 -7.80 -11.91
C LYS A 34 19.31 -8.78 -11.61
N TYR A 35 19.62 -9.01 -10.34
CA TYR A 35 20.72 -9.87 -9.90
C TYR A 35 20.26 -11.22 -9.32
N ASP A 36 18.98 -11.57 -9.49
CA ASP A 36 18.36 -12.80 -8.96
C ASP A 36 18.62 -13.03 -7.45
N LEU A 37 18.52 -11.95 -6.66
CA LEU A 37 18.77 -11.98 -5.22
C LEU A 37 17.50 -12.22 -4.39
N GLY A 38 16.42 -12.69 -5.01
CA GLY A 38 15.09 -12.82 -4.39
C GLY A 38 15.13 -13.60 -3.08
N THR A 39 15.73 -14.79 -3.08
CA THR A 39 15.86 -15.64 -1.89
C THR A 39 16.76 -15.02 -0.83
N ALA A 40 17.90 -14.47 -1.21
CA ALA A 40 18.85 -13.84 -0.28
C ALA A 40 18.25 -12.60 0.42
N MET A 41 17.31 -11.93 -0.25
CA MET A 41 16.73 -10.67 0.22
C MET A 41 15.34 -10.82 0.82
N GLN A 42 14.78 -12.03 0.87
CA GLN A 42 13.39 -12.28 1.26
C GLN A 42 13.00 -11.64 2.59
N LEU A 43 13.84 -11.79 3.62
CA LEU A 43 13.58 -11.21 4.94
C LEU A 43 13.51 -9.68 4.91
N VAL A 44 14.37 -9.05 4.10
CA VAL A 44 14.42 -7.60 3.96
C VAL A 44 13.19 -7.10 3.21
N THR A 45 12.85 -7.75 2.09
CA THR A 45 11.70 -7.37 1.27
C THR A 45 10.38 -7.58 2.00
N ASP A 46 10.24 -8.68 2.75
CA ASP A 46 9.05 -8.94 3.56
C ASP A 46 8.87 -7.86 4.64
N LYS A 47 9.97 -7.47 5.30
CA LYS A 47 9.92 -6.42 6.33
C LYS A 47 9.55 -5.07 5.74
N TRP A 48 10.08 -4.70 4.57
CA TRP A 48 9.68 -3.48 3.87
C TRP A 48 8.21 -3.49 3.47
N LEU A 49 7.74 -4.55 2.82
CA LEU A 49 6.37 -4.64 2.30
C LEU A 49 5.31 -4.79 3.41
N ARG A 50 5.68 -5.25 4.61
CA ARG A 50 4.80 -5.30 5.78
C ARG A 50 4.67 -3.95 6.50
N GLN A 51 5.60 -3.02 6.31
CA GLN A 51 5.59 -1.70 6.99
C GLN A 51 4.70 -0.66 6.29
N GLN A 52 3.53 -1.09 5.83
CA GLN A 52 2.57 -0.31 5.02
C GLN A 52 2.09 0.95 5.73
N LEU A 53 1.95 0.89 7.06
CA LEU A 53 1.52 2.01 7.90
C LEU A 53 2.58 3.12 8.03
N ARG A 54 3.82 2.86 7.59
CA ARG A 54 4.89 3.87 7.58
C ARG A 54 4.96 4.65 6.27
N ALA A 55 4.18 4.25 5.27
CA ALA A 55 4.14 4.95 4.00
C ALA A 55 3.66 6.39 4.23
N LYS A 56 4.46 7.36 3.77
CA LYS A 56 4.23 8.78 4.07
C LYS A 56 3.20 9.42 3.13
N SER A 57 2.90 8.75 2.02
CA SER A 57 1.97 9.25 1.00
C SER A 57 1.38 8.11 0.17
N VAL A 58 0.33 8.41 -0.60
CA VAL A 58 -0.23 7.49 -1.60
C VAL A 58 0.79 7.12 -2.66
N GLU A 59 1.64 8.07 -3.06
CA GLU A 59 2.71 7.81 -4.01
C GLU A 59 3.70 6.77 -3.47
N ASP A 60 4.01 6.88 -2.18
CA ASP A 60 4.88 5.95 -1.47
C ASP A 60 4.29 4.53 -1.49
N LEU A 61 2.99 4.41 -1.23
CA LEU A 61 2.27 3.13 -1.34
C LEU A 61 2.26 2.57 -2.76
N LEU A 62 2.09 3.42 -3.78
CA LEU A 62 2.12 2.99 -5.17
C LEU A 62 3.51 2.50 -5.58
N TYR A 63 4.57 3.17 -5.12
CA TYR A 63 5.94 2.67 -5.32
C TYR A 63 6.20 1.34 -4.61
N MET A 64 5.72 1.18 -3.37
CA MET A 64 5.80 -0.11 -2.67
C MET A 64 5.00 -1.20 -3.37
N ALA A 65 3.81 -0.88 -3.91
CA ALA A 65 3.00 -1.83 -4.68
C ALA A 65 3.71 -2.23 -5.96
N ALA A 66 4.34 -1.29 -6.67
CA ALA A 66 5.16 -1.57 -7.84
C ALA A 66 6.36 -2.46 -7.48
N ALA A 67 6.99 -2.23 -6.33
CA ALA A 67 8.07 -3.07 -5.83
C ALA A 67 7.57 -4.50 -5.54
N ALA A 68 6.37 -4.64 -4.98
CA ALA A 68 5.74 -5.93 -4.76
C ALA A 68 5.46 -6.69 -6.08
N THR A 69 5.08 -5.98 -7.16
CA THR A 69 4.94 -6.57 -8.50
C THR A 69 6.28 -7.13 -9.00
N VAL A 70 7.36 -6.35 -8.91
CA VAL A 70 8.72 -6.79 -9.31
C VAL A 70 9.13 -8.04 -8.53
N LEU A 71 8.87 -8.07 -7.24
CA LEU A 71 9.21 -9.19 -6.35
C LEU A 71 8.19 -10.35 -6.40
N LYS A 72 7.18 -10.29 -7.28
CA LYS A 72 6.11 -11.28 -7.42
C LYS A 72 5.34 -11.55 -6.11
N ASN A 73 5.29 -10.57 -5.20
CA ASN A 73 4.56 -10.64 -3.95
C ASN A 73 3.14 -10.04 -4.13
N TYR A 74 2.25 -10.83 -4.75
CA TYR A 74 0.88 -10.39 -5.07
C TYR A 74 0.01 -10.13 -3.84
N GLU A 75 0.31 -10.77 -2.71
CA GLU A 75 -0.37 -10.50 -1.44
C GLU A 75 -0.07 -9.09 -0.94
N ALA A 76 1.21 -8.70 -0.92
CA ALA A 76 1.62 -7.36 -0.55
C ALA A 76 1.07 -6.31 -1.53
N PHE A 77 1.12 -6.59 -2.83
CA PHE A 77 0.54 -5.73 -3.86
C PHE A 77 -0.94 -5.42 -3.58
N SER A 78 -1.73 -6.47 -3.30
CA SER A 78 -3.16 -6.33 -3.00
C SER A 78 -3.37 -5.45 -1.76
N LYS A 79 -2.65 -5.71 -0.66
CA LYS A 79 -2.76 -4.92 0.58
C LYS A 79 -2.38 -3.45 0.39
N LEU A 80 -1.29 -3.19 -0.32
CA LEU A 80 -0.79 -1.83 -0.57
C LEU A 80 -1.73 -1.02 -1.47
N THR A 81 -2.27 -1.64 -2.51
CA THR A 81 -3.26 -0.99 -3.39
C THR A 81 -4.58 -0.73 -2.66
N TRP A 82 -5.02 -1.65 -1.80
CA TRP A 82 -6.17 -1.42 -0.92
C TRP A 82 -5.97 -0.22 0.00
N LEU A 83 -4.82 -0.13 0.64
CA LEU A 83 -4.52 1.01 1.51
C LEU A 83 -4.49 2.33 0.71
N ALA A 84 -3.89 2.31 -0.48
CA ALA A 84 -3.87 3.46 -1.37
C ALA A 84 -5.29 3.91 -1.78
N MET A 85 -6.22 2.99 -2.03
CA MET A 85 -7.63 3.30 -2.33
C MET A 85 -8.37 3.93 -1.15
N ILE A 86 -8.09 3.47 0.06
CA ILE A 86 -8.75 4.01 1.26
C ILE A 86 -8.29 5.44 1.53
N ILE A 87 -6.98 5.68 1.54
CA ILE A 87 -6.42 6.96 2.01
C ILE A 87 -6.36 8.05 0.92
N HIS A 88 -6.39 7.69 -0.38
CA HIS A 88 -6.18 8.67 -1.44
C HIS A 88 -7.44 9.50 -1.70
N GLU A 89 -7.41 10.76 -1.30
CA GLU A 89 -8.43 11.75 -1.64
C GLU A 89 -8.03 12.48 -2.92
N GLY A 90 -8.56 12.01 -4.06
CA GLY A 90 -8.44 12.72 -5.34
C GLY A 90 -8.24 11.82 -6.55
N SER A 91 -7.78 12.41 -7.65
CA SER A 91 -7.54 11.71 -8.91
C SER A 91 -6.22 10.94 -8.89
N TYR A 92 -6.22 9.72 -9.43
CA TYR A 92 -4.99 8.94 -9.67
C TYR A 92 -4.23 9.39 -10.93
N LEU A 93 -4.80 10.28 -11.75
CA LEU A 93 -4.19 10.76 -13.00
C LEU A 93 -2.80 11.38 -12.77
N ARG A 94 -2.58 12.01 -11.61
CA ARG A 94 -1.25 12.56 -11.26
C ARG A 94 -0.13 11.53 -11.27
N PHE A 95 -0.46 10.25 -11.02
CA PHE A 95 0.49 9.15 -11.01
C PHE A 95 0.65 8.47 -12.36
N GLN A 96 -0.29 8.70 -13.29
CA GLN A 96 -0.25 8.11 -14.63
C GLN A 96 0.94 8.63 -15.46
N ASN A 97 1.37 9.86 -15.20
CA ASN A 97 2.53 10.48 -15.84
C ASN A 97 3.88 10.05 -15.21
N ASN A 98 3.86 9.21 -14.17
CA ASN A 98 5.08 8.73 -13.53
C ASN A 98 5.60 7.49 -14.27
N ASP A 99 6.67 7.65 -15.06
CA ASP A 99 7.23 6.59 -15.90
C ASP A 99 7.60 5.33 -15.12
N GLN A 100 8.09 5.46 -13.89
CA GLN A 100 8.50 4.31 -13.07
C GLN A 100 7.31 3.43 -12.67
N LEU A 101 6.15 4.05 -12.44
CA LEU A 101 4.91 3.33 -12.12
C LEU A 101 4.23 2.81 -13.38
N ARG A 102 4.23 3.61 -14.46
CA ARG A 102 3.62 3.24 -15.74
C ARG A 102 4.29 2.03 -16.39
N GLU A 103 5.58 1.85 -16.19
CA GLU A 103 6.31 0.65 -16.65
C GLU A 103 5.81 -0.64 -15.98
N LEU A 104 5.36 -0.55 -14.73
CA LEU A 104 5.05 -1.71 -13.89
C LEU A 104 3.55 -1.96 -13.72
N PHE A 105 2.74 -0.92 -13.93
CA PHE A 105 1.30 -1.00 -13.85
C PHE A 105 0.68 -0.97 -15.25
N PRO A 106 -0.30 -1.86 -15.53
CA PRO A 106 -1.04 -1.80 -16.78
C PRO A 106 -1.67 -0.41 -16.98
N PRO A 107 -1.79 0.09 -18.22
CA PRO A 107 -2.33 1.42 -18.51
C PRO A 107 -3.71 1.69 -17.90
N GLY A 108 -4.54 0.65 -17.74
CA GLY A 108 -5.86 0.74 -17.12
C GLY A 108 -5.87 0.69 -15.58
N MET A 109 -4.74 0.42 -14.92
CA MET A 109 -4.71 0.20 -13.47
C MET A 109 -5.12 1.44 -12.67
N PHE A 110 -4.64 2.64 -13.04
CA PHE A 110 -5.03 3.87 -12.34
C PHE A 110 -6.51 4.21 -12.51
N PHE A 111 -7.09 3.87 -13.68
CA PHE A 111 -8.53 3.98 -13.90
C PHE A 111 -9.31 3.01 -13.00
N LEU A 112 -8.89 1.74 -12.95
CA LEU A 112 -9.51 0.73 -12.09
C LEU A 112 -9.40 1.08 -10.60
N LEU A 113 -8.24 1.60 -10.15
CA LEU A 113 -8.06 2.08 -8.78
C LEU A 113 -9.03 3.22 -8.45
N LEU A 114 -9.22 4.17 -9.38
CA LEU A 114 -10.17 5.27 -9.20
C LEU A 114 -11.61 4.74 -9.08
N GLU A 115 -12.04 3.91 -10.02
CA GLU A 115 -13.39 3.33 -10.03
C GLU A 115 -13.67 2.54 -8.74
N ARG A 116 -12.71 1.69 -8.33
CA ARG A 116 -12.83 0.90 -7.10
C ARG A 116 -12.85 1.78 -5.85
N THR A 117 -12.04 2.84 -5.81
CA THR A 117 -12.03 3.80 -4.69
C THR A 117 -13.42 4.41 -4.49
N PHE A 118 -14.07 4.85 -5.57
CA PHE A 118 -15.44 5.39 -5.49
C PHE A 118 -16.45 4.35 -4.98
N LEU A 119 -16.38 3.11 -5.48
CA LEU A 119 -17.26 2.04 -5.02
C LEU A 119 -17.06 1.70 -3.54
N ILE A 120 -15.81 1.62 -3.08
CA ILE A 120 -15.46 1.35 -1.68
C ILE A 120 -16.00 2.47 -0.79
N ARG A 121 -15.73 3.74 -1.14
CA ARG A 121 -16.22 4.90 -0.38
C ARG A 121 -17.74 4.95 -0.33
N GLY A 122 -18.42 4.65 -1.44
CA GLY A 122 -19.88 4.56 -1.48
C GLY A 122 -20.43 3.45 -0.57
N ARG A 123 -19.78 2.28 -0.52
CA ARG A 123 -20.16 1.18 0.39
C ARG A 123 -19.91 1.54 1.85
N LEU A 124 -18.76 2.14 2.16
CA LEU A 124 -18.42 2.61 3.51
C LEU A 124 -19.42 3.67 3.98
N SER A 125 -19.73 4.66 3.14
CA SER A 125 -20.74 5.68 3.44
C SER A 125 -22.11 5.06 3.74
N LYS A 126 -22.59 4.12 2.90
CA LYS A 126 -23.83 3.39 3.13
C LYS A 126 -23.81 2.57 4.42
N ALA A 127 -22.70 1.91 4.74
CA ALA A 127 -22.54 1.14 5.96
C ALA A 127 -22.56 2.04 7.21
N CYS A 128 -21.86 3.18 7.17
CA CYS A 128 -21.88 4.19 8.23
C CYS A 128 -23.29 4.77 8.42
N MET A 129 -24.02 5.09 7.35
CA MET A 129 -25.41 5.56 7.45
C MET A 129 -26.36 4.51 8.03
N LYS A 130 -26.18 3.23 7.68
CA LYS A 130 -26.96 2.14 8.28
C LYS A 130 -26.67 2.01 9.77
N GLN A 131 -25.40 2.08 10.19
CA GLN A 131 -25.02 2.03 11.61
C GLN A 131 -25.45 3.28 12.39
N GLY A 132 -25.39 4.48 11.80
CA GLY A 132 -25.89 5.71 12.41
C GLY A 132 -27.39 5.69 12.70
N HIS A 133 -28.19 5.02 11.84
CA HIS A 133 -29.61 4.77 12.14
C HIS A 133 -29.82 3.86 13.36
N TRP A 134 -28.95 2.87 13.60
CA TRP A 134 -29.04 2.03 14.81
C TRP A 134 -28.69 2.80 16.09
N ILE A 135 -27.74 3.74 16.04
CA ILE A 135 -27.34 4.55 17.20
C ILE A 135 -28.42 5.59 17.55
N LEU A 136 -29.09 6.15 16.54
CA LEU A 136 -30.22 7.06 16.77
C LEU A 136 -31.50 6.32 17.21
N ALA A 137 -31.72 5.08 16.74
CA ALA A 137 -32.87 4.27 17.14
C ALA A 137 -32.76 3.74 18.60
N THR A 138 -31.55 3.51 19.12
CA THR A 138 -31.35 3.10 20.51
C THR A 138 -31.35 4.26 21.51
N ALA A 139 -31.22 5.51 21.03
CA ALA A 139 -31.28 6.71 21.88
C ALA A 139 -32.72 7.21 22.16
N VAL A 140 -33.75 6.64 21.51
CA VAL A 140 -35.16 7.03 21.71
C VAL A 140 -35.94 5.87 22.34
N THR A 141 -35.63 5.54 23.59
CA THR A 141 -36.59 4.90 24.49
C THR A 141 -36.68 5.76 25.75
N PRO A 142 -37.77 6.52 25.97
CA PRO A 142 -37.99 7.17 27.24
C PRO A 142 -38.36 6.11 28.27
N LEU A 143 -37.50 5.97 29.28
CA LEU A 143 -37.84 5.32 30.54
C LEU A 143 -39.03 6.08 31.15
N SER A 144 -40.24 5.60 30.92
CA SER A 144 -41.43 6.05 31.66
C SER A 144 -41.45 5.26 32.97
N ILE A 145 -40.88 5.84 34.03
CA ILE A 145 -41.09 5.38 35.40
C ILE A 145 -42.23 6.23 35.98
N LYS A 146 -43.37 5.59 36.22
CA LYS A 146 -44.35 5.99 37.24
C LYS A 146 -44.59 4.77 38.12
#